data_AF-A0A7C2MG00-F1
#
_entry.id   AF-A0A7C2MG00-F1
#
_cell.length_a   1.000
_cell.length_b   1.000
_cell.length_c   1.000
_cell.angle_alpha   90.00
_cell.angle_beta   90.00
_cell.angle_gamma   90.00
#
_symmetry.space_group_name_H-M   'P 1'
#
loop_
_entity.id
_entity.type
_entity.pdbx_description
1 polymer ?
#
loop_
_entity_poly.entity_id
_entity_poly.type
_entity_poly.pdbx_seq_one_letter_code
_entity_poly.pdbx_strand_id
1 'polypeptide(L)'
;MTQKYTRRRTTSPSKPKRKPIRRARRRPEESNADTLIQKLKQVADPAHAQHTRNSLVTELPLLGVAAMQIKEIAKEFLKTQGGQLGLKSVREVAQDLWKTGYLEARLLGLLMLKRFENQFDDHIWQLADRWLNEIDDWSLCDTVCVCLTAPMVAADVSKMATLMEWTEAQSPWRRRAAVVSLRRLNRRGHAQPEATFRVCERLMQDAEWPVRKAVGFTLRDIGLEAPEQLAEFLKQWKPKTHRSIIREATKRLPPNLRQAVLSG
;
A
#
# COMPACT_ATOMS: atom_id res chain seq x y z
N MET A 1 -80.49 -2.56 64.62
CA MET A 1 -79.17 -2.17 64.08
C MET A 1 -78.56 -3.37 63.37
N THR A 2 -78.21 -3.18 62.11
CA THR A 2 -78.22 -4.20 61.04
C THR A 2 -76.88 -4.94 60.92
N GLN A 3 -76.88 -6.28 61.00
CA GLN A 3 -75.72 -7.13 60.74
C GLN A 3 -75.46 -7.23 59.23
N LYS A 4 -74.23 -6.89 58.81
CA LYS A 4 -73.78 -6.90 57.41
C LYS A 4 -73.17 -8.25 57.03
N TYR A 5 -73.73 -8.85 55.98
CA TYR A 5 -73.13 -9.88 55.13
C TYR A 5 -71.75 -9.45 54.60
N THR A 6 -70.75 -10.33 54.65
CA THR A 6 -69.51 -10.19 53.86
C THR A 6 -69.26 -11.43 53.00
N ARG A 7 -69.15 -11.18 51.69
CA ARG A 7 -68.97 -12.15 50.62
C ARG A 7 -67.56 -12.76 50.64
N ARG A 8 -67.51 -14.09 50.40
CA ARG A 8 -66.31 -14.87 50.06
C ARG A 8 -65.66 -14.32 48.77
N ARG A 9 -64.34 -14.13 48.78
CA ARG A 9 -63.52 -13.93 47.58
C ARG A 9 -62.86 -15.25 47.19
N THR A 10 -63.14 -15.72 46.00
CA THR A 10 -62.45 -16.81 45.31
C THR A 10 -61.15 -16.28 44.70
N THR A 11 -60.03 -16.96 44.93
CA THR A 11 -58.73 -16.65 44.31
C THR A 11 -58.58 -17.47 43.02
N SER A 12 -58.22 -16.78 41.93
CA SER A 12 -57.96 -17.37 40.61
C SER A 12 -56.51 -17.87 40.51
N PRO A 13 -56.21 -19.00 39.83
CA PRO A 13 -54.85 -19.54 39.78
C PRO A 13 -53.96 -18.83 38.74
N SER A 14 -52.72 -18.53 39.14
CA SER A 14 -51.69 -17.84 38.35
C SER A 14 -51.15 -18.69 37.19
N LYS A 15 -51.05 -18.08 35.99
CA LYS A 15 -50.45 -18.69 34.78
C LYS A 15 -48.93 -18.95 34.92
N PRO A 16 -48.38 -20.00 34.29
CA PRO A 16 -46.97 -20.36 34.41
C PRO A 16 -46.06 -19.42 33.61
N LYS A 17 -44.92 -19.04 34.20
CA LYS A 17 -43.88 -18.21 33.58
C LYS A 17 -43.14 -18.99 32.48
N ARG A 18 -43.09 -18.44 31.26
CA ARG A 18 -42.32 -18.99 30.13
C ARG A 18 -40.81 -18.86 30.39
N LYS A 19 -40.06 -19.95 30.21
CA LYS A 19 -38.59 -19.98 30.26
C LYS A 19 -37.99 -19.17 29.11
N PRO A 20 -36.83 -18.50 29.31
CA PRO A 20 -36.19 -17.73 28.25
C PRO A 20 -35.66 -18.67 27.16
N ILE A 21 -36.02 -18.37 25.91
CA ILE A 21 -35.50 -19.05 24.72
C ILE A 21 -34.00 -18.74 24.62
N ARG A 22 -33.14 -19.76 24.70
CA ARG A 22 -31.70 -19.62 24.40
C ARG A 22 -31.60 -19.15 22.95
N ARG A 23 -31.12 -17.92 22.73
CA ARG A 23 -30.79 -17.42 21.39
C ARG A 23 -29.77 -18.38 20.77
N ALA A 24 -30.12 -18.94 19.61
CA ALA A 24 -29.18 -19.68 18.79
C ALA A 24 -27.93 -18.83 18.55
N ARG A 25 -26.73 -19.46 18.64
CA ARG A 25 -25.48 -18.82 18.22
C ARG A 25 -25.66 -18.35 16.77
N ARG A 26 -25.63 -17.03 16.54
CA ARG A 26 -25.53 -16.47 15.18
C ARG A 26 -24.28 -17.08 14.55
N ARG A 27 -24.35 -17.54 13.30
CA ARG A 27 -23.14 -17.79 12.50
C ARG A 27 -22.28 -16.52 12.56
N PRO A 28 -20.95 -16.61 12.70
CA PRO A 28 -20.13 -15.41 12.59
C PRO A 28 -20.45 -14.76 11.25
N GLU A 29 -20.86 -13.49 11.28
CA GLU A 29 -21.05 -12.70 10.06
C GLU A 29 -19.72 -12.73 9.29
N GLU A 30 -19.75 -13.16 8.03
CA GLU A 30 -18.55 -13.30 7.21
C GLU A 30 -17.87 -11.93 7.08
N SER A 31 -16.57 -11.86 7.39
CA SER A 31 -15.90 -10.57 7.40
C SER A 31 -15.81 -9.99 5.98
N ASN A 32 -15.69 -8.67 5.87
CA ASN A 32 -15.46 -8.02 4.58
C ASN A 32 -14.20 -8.58 3.88
N ALA A 33 -13.16 -8.91 4.66
CA ALA A 33 -11.95 -9.52 4.14
C ALA A 33 -12.22 -10.92 3.57
N ASP A 34 -12.98 -11.76 4.27
CA ASP A 34 -13.35 -13.10 3.79
C ASP A 34 -14.12 -13.02 2.46
N THR A 35 -15.10 -12.12 2.39
CA THR A 35 -15.88 -11.88 1.16
C THR A 35 -14.97 -11.46 -0.01
N LEU A 36 -13.99 -10.59 0.24
CA LEU A 36 -13.05 -10.14 -0.78
C LEU A 36 -12.07 -11.23 -1.20
N ILE A 37 -11.62 -12.07 -0.27
CA ILE A 37 -10.81 -13.25 -0.58
C ILE A 37 -11.59 -14.23 -1.46
N GLN A 38 -12.87 -14.46 -1.20
CA GLN A 38 -13.70 -15.31 -2.08
C GLN A 38 -13.83 -14.70 -3.47
N LYS A 39 -14.05 -13.39 -3.59
CA LYS A 39 -14.06 -12.70 -4.89
C LYS A 39 -12.73 -12.86 -5.64
N LEU A 40 -11.59 -12.75 -4.97
CA LEU A 40 -10.28 -12.99 -5.58
C LEU A 40 -10.14 -14.44 -6.07
N LYS A 41 -10.55 -15.42 -5.24
CA LYS A 41 -10.49 -16.84 -5.61
C LYS A 41 -11.39 -17.21 -6.80
N GLN A 42 -12.54 -16.54 -6.95
CA GLN A 42 -13.46 -16.77 -8.08
C GLN A 42 -12.86 -16.37 -9.43
N VAL A 43 -11.93 -15.42 -9.44
CA VAL A 43 -11.28 -14.91 -10.66
C VAL A 43 -9.82 -15.33 -10.78
N ALA A 44 -9.36 -16.20 -9.88
CA ALA A 44 -8.00 -16.72 -9.84
C ALA A 44 -7.72 -17.62 -11.04
N ASP A 45 -6.55 -17.42 -11.65
CA ASP A 45 -6.04 -18.21 -12.77
C ASP A 45 -4.67 -18.80 -12.40
N PRO A 46 -4.54 -20.14 -12.30
CA PRO A 46 -3.26 -20.80 -12.04
C PRO A 46 -2.16 -20.47 -13.06
N ALA A 47 -2.51 -20.25 -14.34
CA ALA A 47 -1.54 -19.85 -15.35
C ALA A 47 -0.99 -18.45 -15.07
N HIS A 48 -1.86 -17.54 -14.62
CA HIS A 48 -1.44 -16.21 -14.17
C HIS A 48 -0.57 -16.28 -12.90
N ALA A 49 -0.92 -17.14 -11.93
CA ALA A 49 -0.09 -17.35 -10.73
C ALA A 49 1.33 -17.81 -11.11
N GLN A 50 1.45 -18.75 -12.05
CA GLN A 50 2.74 -19.24 -12.52
C GLN A 50 3.52 -18.15 -13.27
N HIS A 51 2.84 -17.36 -14.10
CA HIS A 51 3.49 -16.24 -14.80
C HIS A 51 4.04 -15.21 -13.81
N THR A 52 3.28 -14.86 -12.77
CA THR A 52 3.72 -13.98 -11.69
C THR A 52 4.91 -14.56 -10.95
N ARG A 53 4.89 -15.85 -10.60
CA ARG A 53 6.01 -16.54 -9.93
C ARG A 53 7.30 -16.54 -10.76
N ASN A 54 7.19 -16.62 -12.09
CA ASN A 54 8.36 -16.54 -12.98
C ASN A 54 8.96 -15.12 -13.06
N SER A 55 8.18 -14.09 -12.74
CA SER A 55 8.55 -12.68 -12.93
C SER A 55 8.84 -11.94 -11.62
N LEU A 56 8.40 -12.48 -10.49
CA LEU A 56 8.46 -11.88 -9.18
C LEU A 56 9.03 -12.90 -8.18
N VAL A 57 10.16 -12.55 -7.57
CA VAL A 57 10.73 -13.32 -6.46
C VAL A 57 10.03 -12.87 -5.19
N THR A 58 9.21 -13.75 -4.61
CA THR A 58 8.46 -13.54 -3.36
C THR A 58 8.12 -14.90 -2.75
N GLU A 59 8.12 -14.97 -1.42
CA GLU A 59 7.66 -16.13 -0.64
C GLU A 59 6.15 -16.08 -0.37
N LEU A 60 5.49 -14.98 -0.71
CA LEU A 60 4.06 -14.82 -0.51
C LEU A 60 3.26 -15.79 -1.39
N PRO A 61 2.20 -16.43 -0.86
CA PRO A 61 1.30 -17.22 -1.67
C PRO A 61 0.59 -16.34 -2.72
N LEU A 62 0.45 -16.89 -3.93
CA LEU A 62 -0.18 -16.24 -5.07
C LEU A 62 -1.52 -16.91 -5.37
N LEU A 63 -2.57 -16.11 -5.52
CA LEU A 63 -3.86 -16.59 -6.02
C LEU A 63 -3.88 -16.68 -7.55
N GLY A 64 -3.12 -15.84 -8.26
CA GLY A 64 -3.15 -15.74 -9.71
C GLY A 64 -4.22 -14.79 -10.23
N VAL A 65 -4.40 -13.63 -9.59
CA VAL A 65 -5.39 -12.62 -10.01
C VAL A 65 -4.71 -11.48 -10.75
N ALA A 66 -5.21 -11.15 -11.94
CA ALA A 66 -4.64 -10.08 -12.75
C ALA A 66 -4.87 -8.70 -12.11
N ALA A 67 -3.89 -7.80 -12.26
CA ALA A 67 -3.94 -6.45 -11.66
C ALA A 67 -5.20 -5.64 -12.05
N MET A 68 -5.79 -5.87 -13.23
CA MET A 68 -7.05 -5.24 -13.64
C MET A 68 -8.25 -5.76 -12.83
N GLN A 69 -8.32 -7.07 -12.60
CA GLN A 69 -9.38 -7.68 -11.77
C GLN A 69 -9.28 -7.21 -10.31
N ILE A 70 -8.07 -7.09 -9.75
CA ILE A 70 -7.89 -6.54 -8.40
C ILE A 70 -8.44 -5.11 -8.30
N LYS A 71 -8.17 -4.26 -9.31
CA LYS A 71 -8.70 -2.88 -9.37
C LYS A 71 -10.22 -2.85 -9.50
N GLU A 72 -10.79 -3.76 -10.28
CA GLU A 72 -12.25 -3.89 -10.46
C GLU A 72 -12.93 -4.32 -9.16
N ILE A 73 -12.40 -5.34 -8.48
CA ILE A 73 -12.89 -5.80 -7.17
C ILE A 73 -12.83 -4.66 -6.14
N ALA A 74 -11.71 -3.93 -6.06
CA ALA A 74 -11.56 -2.79 -5.17
C ALA A 74 -12.65 -1.72 -5.42
N LYS A 75 -12.87 -1.40 -6.70
CA LYS A 75 -13.85 -0.39 -7.12
C LYS A 75 -15.28 -0.84 -6.83
N GLU A 76 -15.62 -2.08 -7.16
CA GLU A 76 -16.95 -2.65 -6.93
C GLU A 76 -17.27 -2.69 -5.43
N PHE A 77 -16.34 -3.19 -4.61
CA PHE A 77 -16.52 -3.26 -3.17
C PHE A 77 -16.82 -1.88 -2.58
N LEU A 78 -15.98 -0.88 -2.84
CA LEU A 78 -16.20 0.47 -2.32
C LEU A 78 -17.51 1.11 -2.84
N LYS A 79 -17.90 0.81 -4.08
CA LYS A 79 -19.18 1.27 -4.65
C LYS A 79 -20.38 0.62 -3.94
N THR A 80 -20.35 -0.68 -3.70
CA THR A 80 -21.47 -1.42 -3.05
C THR A 80 -21.71 -0.96 -1.62
N GLN A 81 -20.68 -0.47 -0.95
CA GLN A 81 -20.75 0.06 0.41
C GLN A 81 -21.33 1.48 0.45
N GLY A 82 -21.61 2.12 -0.70
CA GLY A 82 -22.38 3.37 -0.77
C GLY A 82 -21.79 4.55 -0.01
N GLY A 83 -20.47 4.59 0.18
CA GLY A 83 -19.80 5.62 1.00
C GLY A 83 -19.94 5.42 2.53
N GLN A 84 -20.56 4.32 2.98
CA GLN A 84 -20.69 4.00 4.41
C GLN A 84 -19.35 3.64 5.06
N LEU A 85 -18.40 3.13 4.29
CA LEU A 85 -17.04 2.86 4.78
C LEU A 85 -16.18 4.11 4.69
N GLY A 86 -15.83 4.67 5.85
CA GLY A 86 -14.77 5.66 5.98
C GLY A 86 -13.37 5.04 5.99
N LEU A 87 -12.34 5.88 5.98
CA LEU A 87 -10.93 5.47 6.00
C LEU A 87 -10.63 4.44 7.11
N LYS A 88 -11.17 4.66 8.33
CA LYS A 88 -10.97 3.76 9.46
C LYS A 88 -11.39 2.31 9.14
N SER A 89 -12.59 2.12 8.60
CA SER A 89 -13.12 0.79 8.28
C SER A 89 -12.38 0.17 7.10
N VAL A 90 -12.04 0.96 6.07
CA VAL A 90 -11.24 0.46 4.94
C VAL A 90 -9.83 0.04 5.39
N ARG A 91 -9.24 0.76 6.34
CA ARG A 91 -7.96 0.40 6.97
C ARG A 91 -8.06 -0.89 7.77
N GLU A 92 -9.16 -1.13 8.48
CA GLU A 92 -9.39 -2.41 9.18
C GLU A 92 -9.47 -3.57 8.17
N VAL A 93 -10.25 -3.42 7.09
CA VAL A 93 -10.34 -4.42 6.02
C VAL A 93 -8.99 -4.66 5.35
N ALA A 94 -8.22 -3.60 5.05
CA ALA A 94 -6.90 -3.73 4.43
C ALA A 94 -5.89 -4.44 5.35
N GLN A 95 -5.96 -4.23 6.67
CA GLN A 95 -5.15 -4.97 7.64
C GLN A 95 -5.52 -6.44 7.69
N ASP A 96 -6.80 -6.78 7.61
CA ASP A 96 -7.23 -8.17 7.63
C ASP A 96 -6.87 -8.89 6.33
N LEU A 97 -7.01 -8.22 5.17
CA LEU A 97 -6.46 -8.70 3.90
C LEU A 97 -4.94 -8.91 3.96
N TRP A 98 -4.22 -8.00 4.62
CA TRP A 98 -2.76 -8.10 4.74
C TRP A 98 -2.32 -9.34 5.52
N LYS A 99 -3.03 -9.67 6.61
CA LYS A 99 -2.78 -10.84 7.46
C LYS A 99 -3.00 -12.18 6.74
N THR A 100 -3.76 -12.20 5.64
CA THR A 100 -3.98 -13.43 4.88
C THR A 100 -2.71 -13.96 4.19
N GLY A 101 -1.70 -13.10 4.01
CA GLY A 101 -0.44 -13.44 3.36
C GLY A 101 -0.49 -13.48 1.84
N TYR A 102 -1.67 -13.50 1.20
CA TYR A 102 -1.75 -13.49 -0.26
C TYR A 102 -1.29 -12.14 -0.83
N LEU A 103 -0.41 -12.18 -1.84
CA LEU A 103 0.06 -10.98 -2.53
C LEU A 103 -1.13 -10.16 -3.07
N GLU A 104 -2.05 -10.80 -3.77
CA GLU A 104 -3.19 -10.12 -4.39
C GLU A 104 -4.17 -9.53 -3.38
N ALA A 105 -4.29 -10.14 -2.18
CA ALA A 105 -5.08 -9.60 -1.09
C ALA A 105 -4.43 -8.33 -0.51
N ARG A 106 -3.11 -8.33 -0.31
CA ARG A 106 -2.34 -7.14 0.11
C ARG A 106 -2.49 -6.00 -0.91
N LEU A 107 -2.33 -6.31 -2.20
CA LEU A 107 -2.51 -5.34 -3.29
C LEU A 107 -3.94 -4.78 -3.33
N LEU A 108 -4.95 -5.62 -3.11
CA LEU A 108 -6.35 -5.19 -3.02
C LEU A 108 -6.57 -4.16 -1.91
N GLY A 109 -6.08 -4.45 -0.69
CA GLY A 109 -6.17 -3.54 0.45
C GLY A 109 -5.51 -2.18 0.19
N LEU A 110 -4.32 -2.18 -0.44
CA LEU A 110 -3.61 -0.95 -0.80
C LEU A 110 -4.39 -0.11 -1.84
N LEU A 111 -4.96 -0.75 -2.85
CA LEU A 111 -5.77 -0.07 -3.86
C LEU A 111 -7.06 0.52 -3.28
N MET A 112 -7.65 -0.13 -2.27
CA MET A 112 -8.79 0.40 -1.54
C MET A 112 -8.40 1.63 -0.72
N LEU A 113 -7.32 1.54 0.07
CA LEU A 113 -6.82 2.65 0.88
C LEU A 113 -6.51 3.89 0.04
N LYS A 114 -5.89 3.70 -1.13
CA LYS A 114 -5.55 4.79 -2.05
C LYS A 114 -6.72 5.71 -2.40
N ARG A 115 -7.96 5.21 -2.39
CA ARG A 115 -9.17 6.01 -2.67
C ARG A 115 -9.43 7.10 -1.62
N PHE A 116 -8.80 6.98 -0.46
CA PHE A 116 -8.92 7.89 0.67
C PHE A 116 -7.64 8.73 0.86
N GLU A 117 -6.80 8.90 -0.16
CA GLU A 117 -5.50 9.59 -0.02
C GLU A 117 -5.61 11.01 0.56
N ASN A 118 -6.72 11.71 0.29
CA ASN A 118 -7.00 13.04 0.84
C ASN A 118 -7.37 13.05 2.34
N GLN A 119 -7.52 11.88 2.96
CA GLN A 119 -7.89 11.71 4.37
C GLN A 119 -6.77 11.03 5.18
N PHE A 120 -5.61 10.75 4.57
CA PHE A 120 -4.54 10.04 5.25
C PHE A 120 -4.01 10.82 6.45
N ASP A 121 -3.80 10.08 7.53
CA ASP A 121 -3.33 10.55 8.82
C ASP A 121 -2.06 9.77 9.23
N ASP A 122 -1.50 10.10 10.38
CA ASP A 122 -0.31 9.41 10.91
C ASP A 122 -0.53 7.92 11.17
N HIS A 123 -1.78 7.48 11.35
CA HIS A 123 -2.07 6.05 11.46
C HIS A 123 -1.82 5.31 10.15
N ILE A 124 -2.12 5.91 8.99
CA ILE A 124 -1.76 5.35 7.68
C ILE A 124 -0.25 5.37 7.47
N TRP A 125 0.45 6.42 7.91
CA TRP A 125 1.92 6.47 7.85
C TRP A 125 2.55 5.32 8.63
N GLN A 126 2.16 5.17 9.90
CA GLN A 126 2.66 4.11 10.77
C GLN A 126 2.31 2.71 10.25
N LEU A 127 1.15 2.56 9.61
CA LEU A 127 0.75 1.30 8.98
C LEU A 127 1.66 0.96 7.79
N ALA A 128 1.90 1.94 6.90
CA ALA A 128 2.80 1.78 5.77
C ALA A 128 4.23 1.44 6.24
N ASP A 129 4.76 2.17 7.24
CA ASP A 129 6.08 1.91 7.80
C ASP A 129 6.20 0.47 8.33
N ARG A 130 5.23 -0.01 9.11
CA ARG A 130 5.23 -1.40 9.59
C ARG A 130 5.20 -2.40 8.45
N TRP A 131 4.33 -2.18 7.46
CA TRP A 131 4.19 -3.08 6.31
C TRP A 131 5.46 -3.21 5.48
N LEU A 132 6.30 -2.16 5.39
CA LEU A 132 7.59 -2.23 4.71
C LEU A 132 8.55 -3.27 5.33
N ASN A 133 8.34 -3.69 6.58
CA ASN A 133 9.13 -4.76 7.21
C ASN A 133 8.72 -6.17 6.76
N GLU A 134 7.56 -6.32 6.12
CA GLU A 134 6.99 -7.61 5.70
C GLU A 134 7.02 -7.81 4.18
N ILE A 135 7.72 -6.94 3.46
CA ILE A 135 7.82 -6.98 2.00
C ILE A 135 9.10 -7.69 1.59
N ASP A 136 8.97 -8.59 0.62
CA ASP A 136 10.06 -9.34 0.04
C ASP A 136 10.16 -9.16 -1.48
N ASP A 137 9.35 -8.27 -2.07
CA ASP A 137 9.23 -8.09 -3.51
C ASP A 137 9.05 -6.63 -3.95
N TRP A 138 9.43 -6.33 -5.19
CA TRP A 138 9.41 -4.97 -5.72
C TRP A 138 7.99 -4.47 -6.03
N SER A 139 7.06 -5.36 -6.38
CA SER A 139 5.70 -5.02 -6.80
C SER A 139 4.88 -4.52 -5.62
N LEU A 140 4.91 -5.26 -4.51
CA LEU A 140 4.27 -4.86 -3.26
C LEU A 140 4.94 -3.62 -2.67
N CYS A 141 6.29 -3.56 -2.64
CA CYS A 141 7.04 -2.37 -2.21
C CYS A 141 6.58 -1.11 -2.94
N ASP A 142 6.58 -1.14 -4.28
CA ASP A 142 6.21 0.01 -5.08
C ASP A 142 4.73 0.36 -4.91
N THR A 143 3.86 -0.65 -4.74
CA THR A 143 2.43 -0.42 -4.52
C THR A 143 2.16 0.24 -3.18
N VAL A 144 2.84 -0.17 -2.09
CA VAL A 144 2.78 0.52 -0.79
C VAL A 144 3.21 1.97 -0.97
N CYS A 145 4.31 2.21 -1.68
CA CYS A 145 4.80 3.56 -1.88
C CYS A 145 3.82 4.43 -2.68
N VAL A 146 3.35 3.93 -3.81
CA VAL A 146 2.45 4.66 -4.71
C VAL A 146 1.07 4.90 -4.12
N CYS A 147 0.58 3.99 -3.28
CA CYS A 147 -0.74 4.10 -2.67
C CYS A 147 -0.73 4.90 -1.38
N LEU A 148 0.34 4.83 -0.58
CA LEU A 148 0.37 5.37 0.78
C LEU A 148 1.47 6.42 0.97
N THR A 149 2.75 6.04 0.92
CA THR A 149 3.82 6.94 1.39
C THR A 149 4.08 8.12 0.45
N ALA A 150 4.01 7.91 -0.87
CA ALA A 150 4.25 8.96 -1.84
C ALA A 150 3.25 10.13 -1.79
N PRO A 151 1.91 9.92 -1.72
CA PRO A 151 1.00 11.02 -1.50
C PRO A 151 1.21 11.71 -0.15
N MET A 152 1.57 10.96 0.91
CA MET A 152 1.84 11.54 2.23
C MET A 152 3.10 12.40 2.28
N VAL A 153 4.19 11.97 1.62
CA VAL A 153 5.43 12.76 1.50
C VAL A 153 5.19 14.04 0.67
N ALA A 154 4.34 13.97 -0.35
CA ALA A 154 3.98 15.15 -1.13
C ALA A 154 3.10 16.14 -0.36
N ALA A 155 2.28 15.65 0.57
CA ALA A 155 1.43 16.48 1.44
C ALA A 155 2.21 17.07 2.63
N ASP A 156 3.23 16.36 3.12
CA ASP A 156 4.03 16.73 4.28
C ASP A 156 5.51 16.40 4.05
N VAL A 157 6.28 17.42 3.67
CA VAL A 157 7.71 17.28 3.38
C VAL A 157 8.56 16.95 4.61
N SER A 158 8.04 17.10 5.84
CA SER A 158 8.78 16.70 7.05
C SER A 158 9.08 15.19 7.06
N LYS A 159 8.24 14.39 6.37
CA LYS A 159 8.42 12.95 6.22
C LYS A 159 9.66 12.56 5.42
N MET A 160 10.31 13.51 4.74
CA MET A 160 11.62 13.32 4.13
C MET A 160 12.67 12.89 5.15
N ALA A 161 12.57 13.31 6.41
CA ALA A 161 13.50 12.86 7.46
C ALA A 161 13.44 11.33 7.64
N THR A 162 12.24 10.76 7.68
CA THR A 162 12.03 9.31 7.74
C THR A 162 12.52 8.60 6.48
N LEU A 163 12.37 9.20 5.30
CA LEU A 163 12.93 8.61 4.07
C LEU A 163 14.46 8.53 4.15
N MET A 164 15.13 9.52 4.74
CA MET A 164 16.58 9.49 4.96
C MET A 164 16.96 8.34 5.90
N GLU A 165 16.23 8.13 7.00
CA GLU A 165 16.44 6.98 7.89
C GLU A 165 16.25 5.65 7.15
N TRP A 166 15.23 5.55 6.28
CA TRP A 166 15.00 4.36 5.48
C TRP A 166 16.15 4.04 4.53
N THR A 167 16.97 5.02 4.11
CA THR A 167 18.15 4.75 3.28
C THR A 167 19.25 3.98 4.01
N GLU A 168 19.21 3.94 5.34
CA GLU A 168 20.20 3.27 6.19
C GLU A 168 19.72 1.89 6.67
N ALA A 169 18.49 1.50 6.33
CA ALA A 169 17.88 0.25 6.77
C ALA A 169 18.61 -0.99 6.19
N GLN A 170 18.68 -2.07 6.96
CA GLN A 170 19.23 -3.35 6.48
C GLN A 170 18.40 -3.96 5.35
N SER A 171 17.06 -3.80 5.41
CA SER A 171 16.16 -4.31 4.38
C SER A 171 16.32 -3.53 3.06
N PRO A 172 16.63 -4.19 1.92
CA PRO A 172 16.65 -3.52 0.64
C PRO A 172 15.29 -2.96 0.23
N TRP A 173 14.19 -3.54 0.70
CA TRP A 173 12.84 -3.09 0.39
C TRP A 173 12.51 -1.78 1.09
N ARG A 174 13.01 -1.60 2.32
CA ARG A 174 12.89 -0.32 3.04
C ARG A 174 13.75 0.77 2.40
N ARG A 175 15.00 0.46 2.01
CA ARG A 175 15.84 1.40 1.23
C ARG A 175 15.23 1.74 -0.13
N ARG A 176 14.66 0.75 -0.83
CA ARG A 176 13.90 0.96 -2.07
C ARG A 176 12.71 1.90 -1.82
N ALA A 177 11.94 1.68 -0.76
CA ALA A 177 10.78 2.49 -0.42
C ALA A 177 11.16 3.96 -0.18
N ALA A 178 12.34 4.25 0.40
CA ALA A 178 12.85 5.61 0.54
C ALA A 178 12.84 6.38 -0.79
N VAL A 179 13.30 5.72 -1.85
CA VAL A 179 13.43 6.29 -3.19
C VAL A 179 12.08 6.33 -3.93
N VAL A 180 11.27 5.27 -3.83
CA VAL A 180 10.00 5.19 -4.56
C VAL A 180 8.93 6.10 -3.97
N SER A 181 9.03 6.42 -2.67
CA SER A 181 8.15 7.38 -2.01
C SER A 181 8.26 8.80 -2.60
N LEU A 182 9.37 9.13 -3.29
CA LEU A 182 9.55 10.43 -3.96
C LEU A 182 8.73 10.58 -5.25
N ARG A 183 8.08 9.52 -5.73
CA ARG A 183 7.46 9.51 -7.06
C ARG A 183 6.44 10.64 -7.31
N ARG A 184 5.76 11.13 -6.27
CA ARG A 184 4.83 12.27 -6.40
C ARG A 184 5.58 13.60 -6.51
N LEU A 185 6.75 13.73 -5.89
CA LEU A 185 7.64 14.90 -5.97
C LEU A 185 8.39 15.01 -7.31
N ASN A 186 8.37 13.97 -8.15
CA ASN A 186 9.03 13.98 -9.46
C ASN A 186 8.06 14.21 -10.62
N ARG A 187 6.84 14.68 -10.34
CA ARG A 187 5.83 14.93 -11.35
C ARG A 187 5.92 16.36 -11.88
N ARG A 188 5.59 16.50 -13.17
CA ARG A 188 5.48 17.79 -13.85
C ARG A 188 4.69 18.82 -13.06
N GLY A 189 5.23 20.03 -12.96
CA GLY A 189 4.62 21.17 -12.27
C GLY A 189 4.84 21.20 -10.75
N HIS A 190 5.39 20.14 -10.14
CA HIS A 190 5.66 20.06 -8.71
C HIS A 190 7.02 19.42 -8.40
N ALA A 191 7.94 19.43 -9.37
CA ALA A 191 9.22 18.75 -9.28
C ALA A 191 10.09 19.34 -8.13
N GLN A 192 10.61 18.48 -7.25
CA GLN A 192 11.57 18.85 -6.21
C GLN A 192 12.89 18.09 -6.41
N PRO A 193 13.71 18.50 -7.39
CA PRO A 193 14.91 17.76 -7.76
C PRO A 193 15.93 17.66 -6.63
N GLU A 194 16.12 18.71 -5.82
CA GLU A 194 17.06 18.70 -4.70
C GLU A 194 16.67 17.65 -3.65
N ALA A 195 15.38 17.54 -3.33
CA ALA A 195 14.87 16.53 -2.40
C ALA A 195 15.12 15.11 -2.94
N THR A 196 14.89 14.91 -4.24
CA THR A 196 15.13 13.62 -4.88
C THR A 196 16.61 13.26 -4.95
N PHE A 197 17.48 14.19 -5.33
CA PHE A 197 18.92 13.94 -5.36
C PHE A 197 19.46 13.63 -3.97
N ARG A 198 19.01 14.34 -2.93
CA ARG A 198 19.44 14.10 -1.54
C ARG A 198 19.19 12.67 -1.07
N VAL A 199 18.03 12.09 -1.36
CA VAL A 199 17.72 10.70 -0.98
C VAL A 199 18.45 9.72 -1.89
N CYS A 200 18.45 9.94 -3.21
CA CYS A 200 19.14 9.07 -4.16
C CYS A 200 20.65 9.00 -3.89
N GLU A 201 21.27 10.11 -3.49
CA GLU A 201 22.69 10.21 -3.18
C GLU A 201 23.13 9.18 -2.14
N ARG A 202 22.34 8.99 -1.08
CA ARG A 202 22.61 7.98 -0.03
C ARG A 202 22.64 6.54 -0.54
N LEU A 203 22.02 6.27 -1.69
CA LEU A 203 21.83 4.94 -2.25
C LEU A 203 22.53 4.75 -3.60
N MET A 204 23.37 5.70 -4.02
CA MET A 204 24.09 5.62 -5.30
C MET A 204 25.09 4.45 -5.33
N GLN A 205 25.56 3.96 -4.19
CA GLN A 205 26.50 2.84 -4.10
C GLN A 205 25.87 1.56 -3.52
N ASP A 206 24.54 1.50 -3.45
CA ASP A 206 23.85 0.33 -2.89
C ASP A 206 24.20 -0.95 -3.65
N ALA A 207 24.52 -2.01 -2.93
CA ALA A 207 24.86 -3.31 -3.52
C ALA A 207 23.63 -4.01 -4.11
N GLU A 208 22.44 -3.74 -3.56
CA GLU A 208 21.24 -4.49 -3.85
C GLU A 208 20.62 -4.05 -5.18
N TRP A 209 20.44 -5.01 -6.08
CA TRP A 209 19.84 -4.76 -7.39
C TRP A 209 18.47 -4.07 -7.32
N PRO A 210 17.51 -4.47 -6.45
CA PRO A 210 16.21 -3.79 -6.37
C PRO A 210 16.34 -2.32 -5.96
N VAL A 211 17.32 -1.96 -5.12
CA VAL A 211 17.55 -0.57 -4.73
C VAL A 211 18.14 0.23 -5.89
N ARG A 212 19.18 -0.29 -6.54
CA ARG A 212 19.80 0.33 -7.73
C ARG A 212 18.79 0.58 -8.85
N LYS A 213 17.85 -0.35 -9.06
CA LYS A 213 16.76 -0.15 -10.02
C LYS A 213 15.88 1.03 -9.64
N ALA A 214 15.51 1.16 -8.37
CA ALA A 214 14.71 2.27 -7.87
C ALA A 214 15.41 3.63 -8.02
N VAL A 215 16.68 3.71 -7.60
CA VAL A 215 17.50 4.91 -7.82
C VAL A 215 17.52 5.29 -9.30
N GLY A 216 17.81 4.32 -10.18
CA GLY A 216 17.88 4.57 -11.62
C GLY A 216 16.59 5.13 -12.23
N PHE A 217 15.43 4.53 -11.96
CA PHE A 217 14.17 5.02 -12.55
C PHE A 217 13.66 6.30 -11.88
N THR A 218 13.90 6.49 -10.58
CA THR A 218 13.53 7.74 -9.90
C THR A 218 14.34 8.92 -10.43
N LEU A 219 15.66 8.73 -10.63
CA LEU A 219 16.52 9.72 -11.29
C LEU A 219 16.09 9.98 -12.74
N ARG A 220 15.78 8.93 -13.50
CA ARG A 220 15.24 9.07 -14.87
C ARG A 220 13.96 9.89 -14.90
N ASP A 221 13.07 9.69 -13.93
CA ASP A 221 11.78 10.35 -13.89
C ASP A 221 11.92 11.83 -13.52
N ILE A 222 12.76 12.20 -12.53
CA ILE A 222 13.03 13.62 -12.22
C ILE A 222 13.82 14.33 -13.34
N GLY A 223 14.63 13.60 -14.10
CA GLY A 223 15.38 14.13 -15.24
C GLY A 223 14.51 14.65 -16.39
N LEU A 224 13.22 14.30 -16.42
CA LEU A 224 12.27 14.92 -17.35
C LEU A 224 12.00 16.39 -17.03
N GLU A 225 12.10 16.76 -15.75
CA GLU A 225 11.81 18.11 -15.26
C GLU A 225 13.08 18.90 -14.95
N ALA A 226 14.18 18.21 -14.59
CA ALA A 226 15.48 18.81 -14.27
C ALA A 226 16.65 18.14 -15.01
N PRO A 227 16.68 18.16 -16.37
CA PRO A 227 17.66 17.40 -17.15
C PRO A 227 19.11 17.88 -16.95
N GLU A 228 19.36 19.18 -16.86
CA GLU A 228 20.70 19.74 -16.63
C GLU A 228 21.24 19.38 -15.26
N GLN A 229 20.41 19.53 -14.22
CA GLN A 229 20.79 19.18 -12.85
C GLN A 229 21.06 17.68 -12.72
N LEU A 230 20.23 16.84 -13.34
CA LEU A 230 20.48 15.39 -13.38
C LEU A 230 21.80 15.07 -14.10
N ALA A 231 22.08 15.72 -15.22
CA ALA A 231 23.32 15.48 -15.96
C ALA A 231 24.56 15.80 -15.10
N GLU A 232 24.53 16.91 -14.36
CA GLU A 232 25.62 17.28 -13.44
C GLU A 232 25.75 16.28 -12.28
N PHE A 233 24.63 15.93 -11.63
CA PHE A 233 24.60 14.92 -10.58
C PHE A 233 25.19 13.59 -11.05
N LEU A 234 24.82 13.12 -12.25
CA LEU A 234 25.29 11.84 -12.78
C LEU A 234 26.77 11.85 -13.16
N LYS A 235 27.33 12.98 -13.64
CA LYS A 235 28.78 13.08 -13.94
C LYS A 235 29.63 12.84 -12.68
N GLN A 236 29.23 13.45 -11.57
CA GLN A 236 29.93 13.31 -10.28
C GLN A 236 29.90 11.87 -9.75
N TRP A 237 28.78 11.18 -9.99
CA TRP A 237 28.57 9.82 -9.50
C TRP A 237 29.03 8.71 -10.42
N LYS A 238 29.10 8.95 -11.74
CA LYS A 238 29.49 7.95 -12.74
C LYS A 238 30.72 7.11 -12.39
N PRO A 239 31.84 7.67 -11.90
CA PRO A 239 33.01 6.86 -11.55
C PRO A 239 32.84 6.01 -10.27
N LYS A 240 31.81 6.27 -9.46
CA LYS A 240 31.64 5.71 -8.10
C LYS A 240 30.42 4.79 -7.95
N THR A 241 29.47 4.87 -8.87
CA THR A 241 28.18 4.17 -8.83
C THR A 241 28.15 2.96 -9.76
N HIS A 242 27.18 2.07 -9.59
CA HIS A 242 27.01 0.96 -10.51
C HIS A 242 26.47 1.44 -11.87
N ARG A 243 27.06 0.96 -12.97
CA ARG A 243 26.71 1.34 -14.35
C ARG A 243 25.22 1.26 -14.70
N SER A 244 24.46 0.38 -14.03
CA SER A 244 23.02 0.24 -14.27
C SER A 244 22.22 1.48 -13.87
N ILE A 245 22.66 2.20 -12.83
CA ILE A 245 22.01 3.44 -12.39
C ILE A 245 22.19 4.50 -13.47
N ILE A 246 23.43 4.74 -13.92
CA ILE A 246 23.73 5.70 -15.00
C ILE A 246 22.97 5.35 -16.28
N ARG A 247 22.99 4.07 -16.69
CA ARG A 247 22.27 3.62 -17.90
C ARG A 247 20.78 3.85 -17.81
N GLU A 248 20.15 3.64 -16.65
CA GLU A 248 18.71 3.86 -16.47
C GLU A 248 18.38 5.35 -16.40
N ALA A 249 19.11 6.12 -15.58
CA ALA A 249 18.86 7.54 -15.33
C ALA A 249 19.00 8.38 -16.61
N THR A 250 19.96 8.05 -17.47
CA THR A 250 20.21 8.80 -18.72
C THR A 250 19.24 8.49 -19.86
N LYS A 251 18.34 7.50 -19.74
CA LYS A 251 17.48 7.05 -20.86
C LYS A 251 16.62 8.15 -21.48
N ARG A 252 16.20 9.13 -20.67
CA ARG A 252 15.29 10.20 -21.08
C ARG A 252 15.94 11.58 -21.13
N LEU A 253 17.26 11.66 -20.91
CA LEU A 253 17.99 12.91 -21.09
C LEU A 253 18.05 13.29 -22.58
N PRO A 254 18.03 14.60 -22.90
CA PRO A 254 18.38 15.10 -24.22
C PRO A 254 19.72 14.52 -24.73
N PRO A 255 19.87 14.24 -26.05
CA PRO A 255 21.05 13.56 -26.59
C PRO A 255 22.39 14.20 -26.22
N ASN A 256 22.46 15.53 -26.24
CA ASN A 256 23.65 16.31 -25.86
C ASN A 256 24.03 16.10 -24.39
N LEU A 257 23.06 16.19 -23.47
CA LEU A 257 23.29 15.97 -22.04
C LEU A 257 23.64 14.50 -21.74
N ARG A 258 22.95 13.57 -22.41
CA ARG A 258 23.26 12.14 -22.31
C ARG A 258 24.70 11.85 -22.74
N GLN A 259 25.13 12.39 -23.87
CA GLN A 259 26.50 12.23 -24.35
C GLN A 259 27.52 12.86 -23.38
N ALA A 260 27.21 14.03 -22.81
CA ALA A 260 28.07 14.68 -21.83
C ALA A 260 28.27 13.85 -20.56
N VAL A 261 27.24 13.11 -20.11
CA VAL A 261 27.37 12.16 -18.99
C VAL A 261 28.14 10.91 -19.40
N LEU A 262 27.89 10.36 -20.59
CA LEU A 262 28.47 9.08 -20.99
C LEU A 262 29.92 9.19 -21.49
N SER A 263 30.36 10.35 -21.94
CA SER A 263 31.70 10.54 -22.52
C SER A 263 32.75 11.06 -21.53
N GLY A 264 32.34 11.78 -20.49
CA GLY A 264 33.22 12.20 -19.38
C GLY A 264 33.23 11.17 -18.28
#